data_AF-A0A0N1F9I9-F1
#
_entry.id   AF-A0A0N1F9I9-F1
#
_cell.length_a   1.000
_cell.length_b   1.000
_cell.length_c   1.000
_cell.angle_alpha   90.00
_cell.angle_beta   90.00
_cell.angle_gamma   90.00
#
_symmetry.space_group_name_H-M   'P 1'
#
loop_
_entity.id
_entity.type
_entity.pdbx_description
1 polymer ?
#
loop_
_entity_poly.entity_id
_entity_poly.type
_entity_poly.pdbx_seq_one_letter_code
_entity_poly.pdbx_strand_id
1 'polypeptide(L)'
;MSDQRTLSMSGLAAMPDDDDSLSPLMLLRPYWRVTLAAFLGWFLDAFDQVALLLCLPDIGKSLGVGLTAMGLVITAQSVGRILGNTSWGWLSDRYGRKLTFMIGVLWFAAFSGFTALVWTYLGMLVVQFLFGIGFGGEWTASASLLMESVPPRARSLASSIMMAGYECGFFAAAAVQAVVLPYWGWRAMFLIGVIPAILAIFIRRDVAESPVWLRLRSMPPVPAAIRPRMGFRLDGAAIQALLFMAVLQFQNAAIYSFYPTLLRKVQNLTPTEVFPLLGCYCLGSLVGKPLCGLLATRMGERTVFVTYFLITIMDIWPFTSATSMWVLAGAALVMGLFGNSVFALVPHYLSQRFPSANRSLGMGCSYAVAALGQGVCGFVVPWLGGQWGLPQAIESSVVIGTFMVAAVISYQPPTLPGSHMEGEESITP
;
A
#
# COMPACT_ATOMS: atom_id res chain seq x y z
N MET A 1 -26.65 -27.83 28.04
CA MET A 1 -26.47 -27.23 26.71
C MET A 1 -25.83 -25.86 26.90
N SER A 2 -24.53 -25.85 27.15
CA SER A 2 -23.71 -24.64 27.31
C SER A 2 -22.28 -25.05 27.05
N ASP A 3 -21.80 -24.81 25.84
CA ASP A 3 -20.39 -24.99 25.53
C ASP A 3 -19.96 -23.92 24.53
N GLN A 4 -20.00 -22.68 25.01
CA GLN A 4 -19.20 -21.61 24.44
C GLN A 4 -17.76 -21.92 24.82
N ARG A 5 -16.98 -22.30 23.80
CA ARG A 5 -15.52 -22.31 23.85
C ARG A 5 -15.04 -20.90 24.19
N THR A 6 -14.94 -20.62 25.47
CA THR A 6 -13.90 -19.79 26.08
C THR A 6 -12.56 -20.40 25.72
N LEU A 7 -12.12 -20.19 24.47
CA LEU A 7 -10.70 -20.26 24.15
C LEU A 7 -10.08 -19.07 24.88
N SER A 8 -9.44 -19.42 25.97
CA SER A 8 -8.90 -18.52 26.96
C SER A 8 -7.98 -17.50 26.31
N MET A 9 -8.17 -16.24 26.69
CA MET A 9 -7.20 -15.16 26.57
C MET A 9 -5.91 -15.41 27.39
N SER A 10 -5.67 -16.64 27.87
CA SER A 10 -4.55 -17.00 28.73
C SER A 10 -3.35 -17.58 27.97
N GLY A 11 -3.43 -17.74 26.65
CA GLY A 11 -2.36 -18.31 25.81
C GLY A 11 -1.45 -17.29 25.12
N LEU A 12 -1.86 -16.03 25.03
CA LEU A 12 -0.98 -14.91 24.69
C LEU A 12 -0.47 -14.37 26.02
N ALA A 13 0.51 -15.07 26.62
CA ALA A 13 1.32 -14.45 27.65
C ALA A 13 1.79 -13.11 27.10
N ALA A 14 1.39 -12.02 27.76
CA ALA A 14 1.92 -10.70 27.50
C ALA A 14 3.44 -10.82 27.64
N MET A 15 4.15 -10.96 26.51
CA MET A 15 5.59 -10.76 26.51
C MET A 15 5.78 -9.34 27.05
N PRO A 16 6.59 -9.15 28.10
CA PRO A 16 6.88 -7.82 28.58
C PRO A 16 7.49 -7.04 27.43
N ASP A 17 6.87 -5.91 27.06
CA ASP A 17 7.38 -4.97 26.05
C ASP A 17 8.79 -4.42 26.42
N ASP A 18 9.21 -4.65 27.67
CA ASP A 18 10.45 -4.19 28.31
C ASP A 18 11.66 -5.14 28.16
N ASP A 19 11.54 -6.33 27.56
CA ASP A 19 12.73 -7.15 27.31
C ASP A 19 13.49 -6.68 26.06
N ASP A 20 14.38 -5.71 26.26
CA ASP A 20 15.28 -5.14 25.25
C ASP A 20 16.17 -6.17 24.53
N SER A 21 16.20 -7.42 25.01
CA SER A 21 16.97 -8.51 24.39
C SER A 21 16.26 -9.18 23.20
N LEU A 22 14.94 -9.03 23.06
CA LEU A 22 14.16 -9.74 22.04
C LEU A 22 14.26 -9.08 20.67
N SER A 23 14.64 -9.87 19.66
CA SER A 23 14.67 -9.36 18.28
C SER A 23 13.26 -8.97 17.81
N PRO A 24 13.11 -7.89 17.00
CA PRO A 24 11.81 -7.48 16.47
C PRO A 24 11.04 -8.58 15.72
N LEU A 25 11.77 -9.51 15.09
CA LEU A 25 11.20 -10.69 14.43
C LEU A 25 10.58 -11.68 15.42
N MET A 26 11.16 -11.83 16.61
CA MET A 26 10.60 -12.70 17.66
C MET A 26 9.31 -12.11 18.22
N LEU A 27 9.23 -10.77 18.36
CA LEU A 27 8.01 -10.08 18.78
C LEU A 27 6.84 -10.26 17.80
N LEU A 28 7.13 -10.45 16.50
CA LEU A 28 6.09 -10.70 15.49
C LEU A 28 5.61 -12.16 15.42
N ARG A 29 6.35 -13.12 16.03
CA ARG A 29 5.99 -14.54 15.93
C ARG A 29 4.56 -14.85 16.39
N PRO A 30 4.05 -14.31 17.53
CA PRO A 30 2.67 -14.56 17.94
C PRO A 30 1.63 -13.98 16.98
N TYR A 31 2.00 -12.92 16.27
CA TYR A 31 1.13 -12.15 15.37
C TYR A 31 1.28 -12.55 13.89
N TRP A 32 1.98 -13.65 13.59
CA TRP A 32 2.28 -14.07 12.22
C TRP A 32 1.02 -14.21 11.34
N ARG A 33 -0.12 -14.59 11.93
CA ARG A 33 -1.38 -14.80 11.20
C ARG A 33 -1.96 -13.49 10.66
N VAL A 34 -1.99 -12.44 11.48
CA VAL A 34 -2.48 -11.12 11.07
C VAL A 34 -1.49 -10.47 10.10
N THR A 35 -0.18 -10.62 10.35
CA THR A 35 0.87 -10.14 9.44
C THR A 35 0.80 -10.84 8.08
N LEU A 36 0.63 -12.16 8.06
CA LEU A 36 0.48 -12.93 6.82
C LEU A 36 -0.82 -12.58 6.10
N ALA A 37 -1.92 -12.40 6.82
CA ALA A 37 -3.19 -12.00 6.20
C ALA A 37 -3.05 -10.64 5.51
N ALA A 38 -2.49 -9.64 6.19
CA ALA A 38 -2.27 -8.31 5.62
C ALA A 38 -1.24 -8.33 4.46
N PHE A 39 -0.19 -9.14 4.56
CA PHE A 39 0.75 -9.39 3.47
C PHE A 39 0.05 -9.98 2.24
N LEU A 40 -0.77 -11.01 2.43
CA LEU A 40 -1.48 -11.67 1.35
C LEU A 40 -2.55 -10.76 0.72
N GLY A 41 -3.19 -9.92 1.51
CA GLY A 41 -4.10 -8.89 1.00
C GLY A 41 -3.40 -7.97 0.00
N TRP A 42 -2.29 -7.37 0.42
CA TRP A 42 -1.49 -6.47 -0.44
C TRP A 42 -0.83 -7.18 -1.62
N PHE A 43 -0.47 -8.46 -1.46
CA PHE A 43 0.03 -9.32 -2.53
C PHE A 43 -1.01 -9.53 -3.62
N LEU A 44 -2.25 -9.86 -3.24
CA LEU A 44 -3.32 -10.13 -4.20
C LEU A 44 -3.70 -8.85 -4.94
N ASP A 45 -3.78 -7.75 -4.21
CA ASP A 45 -3.97 -6.42 -4.77
C ASP A 45 -2.96 -6.10 -5.89
N ALA A 46 -1.68 -6.33 -5.63
CA ALA A 46 -0.63 -6.14 -6.63
C ALA A 46 -0.76 -7.14 -7.78
N PHE A 47 -1.09 -8.41 -7.49
CA PHE A 47 -1.25 -9.43 -8.50
C PHE A 47 -2.27 -9.03 -9.56
N ASP A 48 -3.49 -8.66 -9.16
CA ASP A 48 -4.55 -8.30 -10.12
C ASP A 48 -4.29 -6.97 -10.81
N GLN A 49 -3.73 -5.98 -10.11
CA GLN A 49 -3.32 -4.71 -10.74
C GLN A 49 -2.30 -4.97 -11.84
N VAL A 50 -1.27 -5.76 -11.56
CA VAL A 50 -0.21 -6.07 -12.53
C VAL A 50 -0.75 -6.97 -13.64
N ALA A 51 -1.60 -7.95 -13.34
CA ALA A 51 -2.27 -8.78 -14.34
C ALA A 51 -3.10 -7.93 -15.32
N LEU A 52 -3.86 -6.94 -14.82
CA LEU A 52 -4.58 -5.99 -15.67
C LEU A 52 -3.64 -5.19 -16.54
N LEU A 53 -2.61 -4.58 -15.97
CA LEU A 53 -1.65 -3.77 -16.72
C LEU A 53 -0.97 -4.55 -17.84
N LEU A 54 -0.58 -5.80 -17.56
CA LEU A 54 0.11 -6.61 -18.54
C LEU A 54 -0.84 -7.21 -19.60
N CYS A 55 -2.13 -7.38 -19.30
CA CYS A 55 -3.14 -7.89 -20.23
C CYS A 55 -3.89 -6.79 -21.02
N LEU A 56 -3.66 -5.50 -20.72
CA LEU A 56 -4.30 -4.35 -21.40
C LEU A 56 -4.34 -4.47 -22.93
N PRO A 57 -3.25 -4.84 -23.63
CA PRO A 57 -3.26 -4.94 -25.10
C PRO A 57 -4.18 -6.06 -25.61
N ASP A 58 -4.18 -7.22 -24.95
CA ASP A 58 -5.00 -8.37 -25.34
C ASP A 58 -6.48 -8.16 -25.04
N ILE A 59 -6.78 -7.51 -23.91
CA ILE A 59 -8.14 -7.08 -23.58
C ILE A 59 -8.64 -6.10 -24.64
N GLY A 60 -7.86 -5.06 -24.97
CA GLY A 60 -8.23 -4.06 -25.97
C GLY A 60 -8.53 -4.67 -27.33
N LYS A 61 -7.66 -5.57 -27.82
CA LYS A 61 -7.89 -6.34 -29.05
C LYS A 61 -9.19 -7.15 -28.99
N SER A 62 -9.44 -7.86 -27.89
CA SER A 62 -10.62 -8.71 -27.75
C SER A 62 -11.94 -7.93 -27.66
N LEU A 63 -11.90 -6.69 -27.18
CA LEU A 63 -13.05 -5.79 -27.08
C LEU A 63 -13.19 -4.84 -28.28
N GLY A 64 -12.28 -4.92 -29.25
CA GLY A 64 -12.29 -4.07 -30.44
C GLY A 64 -11.96 -2.60 -30.17
N VAL A 65 -11.21 -2.30 -29.11
CA VAL A 65 -10.85 -0.93 -28.70
C VAL A 65 -9.34 -0.70 -28.68
N GLY A 66 -8.93 0.53 -28.99
CA GLY A 66 -7.52 0.92 -28.93
C GLY A 66 -6.99 1.06 -27.49
N LEU A 67 -5.66 1.07 -27.35
CA LEU A 67 -4.98 1.23 -26.05
C LEU A 67 -5.34 2.54 -25.33
N THR A 68 -5.62 3.62 -26.08
CA THR A 68 -6.06 4.89 -25.50
C THR A 68 -7.39 4.75 -24.75
N ALA A 69 -8.33 3.98 -25.29
CA ALA A 69 -9.59 3.69 -24.61
C ALA A 69 -9.36 2.82 -23.37
N MET A 70 -8.46 1.84 -23.45
CA MET A 70 -8.09 1.04 -22.28
C MET A 70 -7.46 1.88 -21.15
N GLY A 71 -6.86 3.03 -21.46
CA GLY A 71 -6.47 4.01 -20.45
C GLY A 71 -7.64 4.46 -19.55
N LEU A 72 -8.84 4.64 -20.12
CA LEU A 72 -10.05 4.99 -19.35
C LEU A 72 -10.49 3.86 -18.41
N VAL A 73 -10.18 2.60 -18.71
CA VAL A 73 -10.44 1.47 -17.80
C VAL A 73 -9.60 1.60 -16.53
N ILE A 74 -8.32 1.94 -16.67
CA ILE A 74 -7.42 2.21 -15.55
C ILE A 74 -7.89 3.45 -14.78
N THR A 75 -8.33 4.49 -15.48
CA THR A 75 -8.91 5.68 -14.84
C THR A 75 -10.17 5.33 -14.05
N ALA A 76 -11.09 4.55 -14.62
CA ALA A 76 -12.32 4.12 -13.95
C ALA A 76 -12.01 3.33 -12.67
N GLN A 77 -11.05 2.39 -12.74
CA GLN A 77 -10.55 1.68 -11.56
C GLN A 77 -9.96 2.63 -10.51
N SER A 78 -9.19 3.65 -10.94
CA SER A 78 -8.59 4.63 -10.04
C SER A 78 -9.62 5.53 -9.36
N VAL A 79 -10.67 5.95 -10.08
CA VAL A 79 -11.79 6.69 -9.48
C VAL A 79 -12.53 5.81 -8.47
N GLY A 80 -12.75 4.53 -8.81
CA GLY A 80 -13.27 3.54 -7.87
C GLY A 80 -12.45 3.46 -6.59
N ARG A 81 -11.11 3.41 -6.69
CA ARG A 81 -10.19 3.39 -5.54
C ARG A 81 -10.34 4.59 -4.63
N ILE A 82 -10.45 5.79 -5.19
CA ILE A 82 -10.64 7.03 -4.40
C ILE A 82 -11.91 6.94 -3.56
N LEU A 83 -13.02 6.49 -4.15
CA LEU A 83 -14.28 6.28 -3.44
C LEU A 83 -14.18 5.14 -2.42
N GLY A 84 -13.50 4.06 -2.80
CA GLY A 84 -13.27 2.89 -1.97
C GLY A 84 -12.50 3.21 -0.70
N ASN A 85 -11.34 3.85 -0.82
CA ASN A 85 -10.46 4.20 0.30
C ASN A 85 -11.22 4.88 1.45
N THR A 86 -12.06 5.86 1.13
CA THR A 86 -12.81 6.63 2.14
C THR A 86 -14.00 5.85 2.69
N SER A 87 -14.80 5.22 1.82
CA SER A 87 -16.03 4.53 2.22
C SER A 87 -15.76 3.28 3.06
N TRP A 88 -14.78 2.49 2.67
CA TRP A 88 -14.36 1.31 3.41
C TRP A 88 -13.57 1.63 4.67
N GLY A 89 -12.80 2.72 4.69
CA GLY A 89 -12.18 3.21 5.91
C GLY A 89 -13.25 3.51 6.98
N TRP A 90 -14.32 4.21 6.61
CA TRP A 90 -15.47 4.41 7.50
C TRP A 90 -16.16 3.11 7.90
N LEU A 91 -16.33 2.17 6.96
CA LEU A 91 -16.94 0.87 7.22
C LEU A 91 -16.11 0.07 8.24
N SER A 92 -14.78 0.10 8.11
CA SER A 92 -13.82 -0.54 9.03
C SER A 92 -13.93 0.02 10.44
N ASP A 93 -13.99 1.35 10.58
CA ASP A 93 -14.18 2.00 11.88
C ASP A 93 -15.51 1.63 12.53
N ARG A 94 -16.58 1.53 11.75
CA ARG A 94 -17.93 1.27 12.28
C ARG A 94 -18.20 -0.21 12.58
N TYR A 95 -17.85 -1.11 11.67
CA TYR A 95 -18.27 -2.52 11.71
C TYR A 95 -17.17 -3.50 12.11
N GLY A 96 -15.93 -3.03 12.24
CA GLY A 96 -14.77 -3.83 12.66
C GLY A 96 -13.77 -4.02 11.53
N ARG A 97 -12.48 -4.17 11.90
CA ARG A 97 -11.39 -4.29 10.94
C ARG A 97 -11.46 -5.62 10.21
N LYS A 98 -11.61 -6.71 10.95
CA LYS A 98 -11.62 -8.08 10.42
C LYS A 98 -12.77 -8.30 9.44
N LEU A 99 -13.99 -7.90 9.81
CA LEU A 99 -15.16 -8.09 8.95
C LEU A 99 -14.99 -7.31 7.64
N THR A 100 -14.58 -6.05 7.74
CA THR A 100 -14.39 -5.17 6.59
C THR A 100 -13.30 -5.68 5.67
N PHE A 101 -12.17 -6.14 6.23
CA PHE A 101 -11.09 -6.76 5.46
C PHE A 101 -11.58 -8.01 4.70
N MET A 102 -12.32 -8.90 5.38
CA MET A 102 -12.85 -10.11 4.75
C MET A 102 -13.83 -9.82 3.60
N ILE A 103 -14.73 -8.85 3.78
CA ILE A 103 -15.67 -8.47 2.71
C ILE A 103 -14.91 -7.80 1.55
N GLY A 104 -13.89 -6.98 1.83
CA GLY A 104 -13.02 -6.38 0.81
C GLY A 104 -12.34 -7.44 -0.07
N VAL A 105 -11.75 -8.47 0.55
CA VAL A 105 -11.12 -9.61 -0.18
C VAL A 105 -12.15 -10.37 -1.03
N LEU A 106 -13.35 -10.62 -0.52
CA LEU A 106 -14.41 -11.29 -1.29
C LEU A 106 -14.92 -10.44 -2.45
N TRP A 107 -15.06 -9.13 -2.23
CA TRP A 107 -15.45 -8.17 -3.26
C TRP A 107 -14.43 -8.18 -4.41
N PHE A 108 -13.16 -8.06 -4.06
CA PHE A 108 -12.05 -8.13 -4.99
C PHE A 108 -12.06 -9.43 -5.81
N ALA A 109 -12.17 -10.59 -5.14
CA ALA A 109 -12.22 -11.90 -5.80
C ALA A 109 -13.39 -12.01 -6.80
N ALA A 110 -14.56 -11.50 -6.42
CA ALA A 110 -15.74 -11.52 -7.26
C ALA A 110 -15.57 -10.64 -8.52
N PHE A 111 -15.08 -9.41 -8.36
CA PHE A 111 -14.91 -8.50 -9.50
C PHE A 111 -13.71 -8.86 -10.37
N SER A 112 -12.68 -9.52 -9.83
CA SER A 112 -11.64 -10.15 -10.65
C SER A 112 -12.26 -11.24 -11.53
N GLY A 113 -13.01 -12.18 -10.94
CA GLY A 113 -13.74 -13.20 -11.70
C GLY A 113 -14.71 -12.62 -12.73
N PHE A 114 -15.45 -11.56 -12.40
CA PHE A 114 -16.32 -10.87 -13.35
C PHE A 114 -15.55 -10.22 -14.50
N THR A 115 -14.34 -9.75 -14.28
CA THR A 115 -13.48 -9.20 -15.36
C THR A 115 -13.26 -10.25 -16.44
N ALA A 116 -13.03 -11.51 -16.09
CA ALA A 116 -12.88 -12.60 -17.05
C ALA A 116 -14.14 -12.84 -17.92
N LEU A 117 -15.32 -12.52 -17.39
CA LEU A 117 -16.62 -12.77 -18.02
C LEU A 117 -17.11 -11.61 -18.88
N VAL A 118 -16.41 -10.47 -18.88
CA VAL A 118 -16.80 -9.29 -19.67
C VAL A 118 -16.55 -9.50 -21.16
N TRP A 119 -17.50 -9.05 -21.98
CA TRP A 119 -17.44 -9.08 -23.45
C TRP A 119 -17.63 -7.71 -24.09
N THR A 120 -17.94 -6.68 -23.31
CA THR A 120 -18.18 -5.32 -23.82
C THR A 120 -17.27 -4.31 -23.13
N TYR A 121 -16.88 -3.27 -23.85
CA TYR A 121 -16.03 -2.21 -23.31
C TYR A 121 -16.69 -1.47 -22.13
N LEU A 122 -17.99 -1.18 -22.22
CA LEU A 122 -18.73 -0.56 -21.11
C LEU A 122 -18.79 -1.49 -19.89
N GLY A 123 -19.00 -2.79 -20.11
CA GLY A 123 -18.94 -3.79 -19.05
C GLY A 123 -17.58 -3.79 -18.35
N MET A 124 -16.49 -3.64 -19.11
CA MET A 124 -15.12 -3.57 -18.57
C MET A 124 -14.93 -2.34 -17.69
N LEU A 125 -15.39 -1.17 -18.15
CA LEU A 125 -15.35 0.07 -17.36
C LEU A 125 -16.10 -0.07 -16.03
N VAL A 126 -17.32 -0.61 -16.06
CA VAL A 126 -18.16 -0.76 -14.86
C VAL A 126 -17.54 -1.76 -13.89
N VAL A 127 -17.12 -2.93 -14.38
CA VAL A 127 -16.50 -3.97 -13.54
C VAL A 127 -15.20 -3.45 -12.91
N GLN A 128 -14.37 -2.74 -13.66
CA GLN A 128 -13.11 -2.20 -13.15
C GLN A 128 -13.31 -1.03 -12.19
N PHE A 129 -14.33 -0.19 -12.40
CA PHE A 129 -14.74 0.81 -11.42
C PHE A 129 -15.16 0.16 -10.09
N LEU A 130 -16.02 -0.86 -10.15
CA LEU A 130 -16.48 -1.59 -8.96
C LEU A 130 -15.34 -2.36 -8.28
N PHE A 131 -14.45 -2.96 -9.06
CA PHE A 131 -13.21 -3.57 -8.56
C PHE A 131 -12.37 -2.55 -7.79
N GLY A 132 -12.19 -1.35 -8.34
CA GLY A 132 -11.47 -0.25 -7.71
C GLY A 132 -12.05 0.15 -6.35
N ILE A 133 -13.38 0.13 -6.20
CA ILE A 133 -14.04 0.40 -4.91
C ILE A 133 -13.60 -0.60 -3.83
N GLY A 134 -13.49 -1.88 -4.15
CA GLY A 134 -13.02 -2.91 -3.21
C GLY A 134 -11.53 -2.77 -2.86
N PHE A 135 -10.71 -2.48 -3.87
CA PHE A 135 -9.26 -2.31 -3.72
C PHE A 135 -8.89 -1.32 -2.60
N GLY A 136 -9.56 -0.17 -2.55
CA GLY A 136 -9.24 0.83 -1.54
C GLY A 136 -9.60 0.43 -0.10
N GLY A 137 -10.54 -0.50 0.05
CA GLY A 137 -11.03 -0.93 1.35
C GLY A 137 -10.23 -2.03 2.02
N GLU A 138 -9.69 -2.94 1.23
CA GLU A 138 -8.85 -4.03 1.70
C GLU A 138 -7.63 -3.47 2.45
N TRP A 139 -6.86 -2.60 1.80
CA TRP A 139 -5.64 -2.03 2.37
C TRP A 139 -5.89 -1.26 3.68
N THR A 140 -6.93 -0.42 3.72
CA THR A 140 -7.23 0.40 4.91
C THR A 140 -7.62 -0.45 6.11
N ALA A 141 -8.42 -1.50 5.90
CA ALA A 141 -8.85 -2.42 6.94
C ALA A 141 -7.72 -3.35 7.39
N SER A 142 -6.91 -3.88 6.45
CA SER A 142 -5.81 -4.78 6.77
C SER A 142 -4.65 -4.06 7.48
N ALA A 143 -4.31 -2.84 7.02
CA ALA A 143 -3.27 -2.01 7.64
C ALA A 143 -3.65 -1.61 9.08
N SER A 144 -4.87 -1.12 9.29
CA SER A 144 -5.35 -0.74 10.63
C SER A 144 -5.44 -1.94 11.57
N LEU A 145 -5.97 -3.09 11.09
CA LEU A 145 -5.98 -4.33 11.84
C LEU A 145 -4.58 -4.74 12.29
N LEU A 146 -3.60 -4.69 11.38
CA LEU A 146 -2.22 -5.06 11.68
C LEU A 146 -1.60 -4.13 12.72
N MET A 147 -1.71 -2.81 12.51
CA MET A 147 -1.12 -1.81 13.41
C MET A 147 -1.74 -1.85 14.81
N GLU A 148 -3.03 -2.17 14.92
CA GLU A 148 -3.74 -2.33 16.18
C GLU A 148 -3.48 -3.67 16.88
N SER A 149 -2.96 -4.67 16.17
CA SER A 149 -2.73 -6.01 16.71
C SER A 149 -1.31 -6.23 17.21
N VAL A 150 -0.31 -5.62 16.56
CA VAL A 150 1.12 -5.86 16.86
C VAL A 150 1.66 -4.88 17.91
N PRO A 151 2.66 -5.30 18.71
CA PRO A 151 3.24 -4.45 19.75
C PRO A 151 3.96 -3.24 19.15
N PRO A 152 4.02 -2.10 19.86
CA PRO A 152 4.57 -0.83 19.34
C PRO A 152 5.94 -0.97 18.67
N ARG A 153 6.87 -1.68 19.33
CA ARG A 153 8.24 -1.89 18.84
C ARG A 153 8.30 -2.63 17.51
N ALA A 154 7.35 -3.52 17.23
CA ALA A 154 7.34 -4.34 16.03
C ALA A 154 6.48 -3.77 14.90
N ARG A 155 5.77 -2.65 15.12
CA ARG A 155 4.85 -2.05 14.14
C ARG A 155 5.53 -1.66 12.83
N SER A 156 6.71 -1.05 12.90
CA SER A 156 7.46 -0.66 11.69
C SER A 156 7.89 -1.86 10.85
N LEU A 157 8.30 -2.96 11.49
CA LEU A 157 8.62 -4.22 10.82
C LEU A 157 7.37 -4.95 10.29
N ALA A 158 6.27 -4.96 11.03
CA ALA A 158 5.00 -5.53 10.55
C ALA A 158 4.50 -4.78 9.31
N SER A 159 4.52 -3.44 9.38
CA SER A 159 4.18 -2.54 8.28
C SER A 159 5.04 -2.81 7.05
N SER A 160 6.34 -3.01 7.24
CA SER A 160 7.25 -3.26 6.13
C SER A 160 7.06 -4.63 5.48
N ILE A 161 6.83 -5.68 6.28
CA ILE A 161 6.50 -7.01 5.77
C ILE A 161 5.22 -6.93 4.95
N MET A 162 4.14 -6.34 5.50
CA MET A 162 2.88 -6.15 4.77
C MET A 162 3.11 -5.50 3.41
N MET A 163 3.85 -4.40 3.38
CA MET A 163 4.14 -3.64 2.16
C MET A 163 4.99 -4.40 1.13
N ALA A 164 5.83 -5.35 1.58
CA ALA A 164 6.62 -6.21 0.70
C ALA A 164 5.74 -7.16 -0.12
N GLY A 165 4.51 -7.44 0.33
CA GLY A 165 3.52 -8.23 -0.38
C GLY A 165 3.31 -7.79 -1.82
N TYR A 166 3.35 -6.48 -2.10
CA TYR A 166 3.13 -5.95 -3.44
C TYR A 166 4.17 -6.45 -4.45
N GLU A 167 5.44 -6.47 -4.09
CA GLU A 167 6.49 -6.88 -5.03
C GLU A 167 6.47 -8.39 -5.25
N CYS A 168 6.15 -9.16 -4.21
CA CYS A 168 5.86 -10.58 -4.37
C CYS A 168 4.67 -10.80 -5.33
N GLY A 169 3.61 -10.01 -5.20
CA GLY A 169 2.43 -10.07 -6.06
C GLY A 169 2.75 -9.70 -7.51
N PHE A 170 3.59 -8.67 -7.71
CA PHE A 170 4.11 -8.28 -9.03
C PHE A 170 4.86 -9.45 -9.69
N PHE A 171 5.83 -10.06 -9.00
CA PHE A 171 6.59 -11.18 -9.55
C PHE A 171 5.71 -12.41 -9.80
N ALA A 172 4.76 -12.68 -8.91
CA ALA A 172 3.80 -13.77 -9.10
C ALA A 172 2.90 -13.52 -10.32
N ALA A 173 2.37 -12.30 -10.51
CA ALA A 173 1.56 -11.95 -11.67
C ALA A 173 2.36 -12.05 -12.97
N ALA A 174 3.60 -11.56 -12.99
CA ALA A 174 4.48 -11.70 -14.14
C ALA A 174 4.76 -13.18 -14.49
N ALA A 175 5.06 -14.01 -13.48
CA ALA A 175 5.32 -15.44 -13.67
C ALA A 175 4.08 -16.19 -14.17
N VAL A 176 2.92 -15.94 -13.54
CA VAL A 176 1.64 -16.55 -13.97
C VAL A 176 1.28 -16.07 -15.36
N GLN A 177 1.49 -14.79 -15.69
CA GLN A 177 1.23 -14.29 -17.04
C GLN A 177 2.08 -15.00 -18.09
N ALA A 178 3.38 -15.16 -17.86
CA ALA A 178 4.28 -15.83 -18.80
C ALA A 178 3.84 -17.26 -19.11
N VAL A 179 3.20 -17.94 -18.15
CA VAL A 179 2.71 -19.32 -18.30
C VAL A 179 1.27 -19.39 -18.77
N VAL A 180 0.39 -18.47 -18.38
CA VAL A 180 -1.05 -18.60 -18.59
C VAL A 180 -1.53 -17.85 -19.82
N LEU A 181 -1.06 -16.62 -20.02
CA LEU A 181 -1.53 -15.74 -21.09
C LEU A 181 -1.33 -16.34 -22.49
N PRO A 182 -0.19 -16.98 -22.84
CA PRO A 182 0.02 -17.52 -24.19
C PRO A 182 -0.89 -18.69 -24.57
N TYR A 183 -1.36 -19.48 -23.58
CA TYR A 183 -2.10 -20.73 -23.83
C TYR A 183 -3.61 -20.60 -23.56
N TRP A 184 -4.00 -19.86 -22.51
CA TRP A 184 -5.40 -19.74 -22.09
C TRP A 184 -5.94 -18.30 -22.17
N GLY A 185 -5.10 -17.34 -22.55
CA GLY A 185 -5.50 -15.95 -22.74
C GLY A 185 -5.78 -15.18 -21.44
N TRP A 186 -6.14 -13.91 -21.59
CA TRP A 186 -6.30 -12.98 -20.46
C TRP A 186 -7.48 -13.33 -19.55
N ARG A 187 -8.52 -14.00 -20.05
CA ARG A 187 -9.68 -14.38 -19.22
C ARG A 187 -9.29 -15.38 -18.13
N ALA A 188 -8.41 -16.33 -18.44
CA ALA A 188 -7.90 -17.28 -17.45
C ALA A 188 -7.08 -16.60 -16.36
N MET A 189 -6.32 -15.54 -16.68
CA MET A 189 -5.57 -14.76 -15.69
C MET A 189 -6.48 -14.19 -14.59
N PHE A 190 -7.64 -13.66 -14.95
CA PHE A 190 -8.58 -13.07 -13.98
C PHE A 190 -9.44 -14.13 -13.26
N LEU A 191 -9.63 -15.32 -13.84
CA LEU A 191 -10.24 -16.44 -13.11
C LEU A 191 -9.35 -16.94 -11.97
N ILE A 192 -8.02 -16.86 -12.12
CA ILE A 192 -7.06 -17.11 -11.03
C ILE A 192 -7.25 -16.09 -9.90
N GLY A 193 -7.68 -14.86 -10.21
CA GLY A 193 -8.05 -13.83 -9.24
C GLY A 193 -9.28 -14.17 -8.39
N VAL A 194 -9.92 -15.34 -8.55
CA VAL A 194 -10.92 -15.88 -7.61
C VAL A 194 -10.28 -16.59 -6.42
N ILE A 195 -9.04 -17.09 -6.55
CA ILE A 195 -8.26 -17.73 -5.48
C ILE A 195 -8.19 -16.88 -4.18
N PRO A 196 -8.04 -15.54 -4.22
CA PRO A 196 -8.23 -14.64 -3.08
C PRO A 196 -9.42 -14.96 -2.15
N ALA A 197 -10.52 -15.52 -2.64
CA ALA A 197 -11.63 -15.91 -1.79
C ALA A 197 -11.22 -16.93 -0.70
N ILE A 198 -10.16 -17.71 -0.93
CA ILE A 198 -9.57 -18.61 0.07
C ILE A 198 -8.93 -17.82 1.22
N LEU A 199 -8.32 -16.66 0.93
CA LEU A 199 -7.77 -15.78 1.96
C LEU A 199 -8.87 -15.31 2.93
N ALA A 200 -10.08 -15.01 2.43
CA ALA A 200 -11.21 -14.64 3.29
C ALA A 200 -11.57 -15.76 4.29
N ILE A 201 -11.46 -17.04 3.89
CA ILE A 201 -11.67 -18.20 4.78
C ILE A 201 -10.58 -18.25 5.86
N PHE A 202 -9.31 -18.04 5.48
CA PHE A 202 -8.20 -17.97 6.42
C PHE A 202 -8.38 -16.82 7.42
N ILE A 203 -8.72 -15.61 6.96
CA ILE A 203 -8.99 -14.45 7.82
C ILE A 203 -10.10 -14.79 8.82
N ARG A 204 -11.21 -15.38 8.35
CA ARG A 204 -12.34 -15.75 9.20
C ARG A 204 -11.91 -16.69 10.32
N ARG A 205 -11.13 -17.72 10.00
CA ARG A 205 -10.75 -18.80 10.92
C ARG A 205 -9.65 -18.41 11.89
N ASP A 206 -8.59 -17.79 11.39
CA ASP A 206 -7.29 -17.75 12.07
C ASP A 206 -6.87 -16.34 12.53
N VAL A 207 -7.49 -15.28 12.01
CA VAL A 207 -7.18 -13.88 12.37
C VAL A 207 -8.18 -13.38 13.42
N ALA A 208 -7.68 -12.80 14.51
CA ALA A 208 -8.52 -12.17 15.53
C ALA A 208 -8.96 -10.76 15.09
N GLU A 209 -10.02 -10.23 15.69
CA GLU A 209 -10.39 -8.82 15.52
C GLU A 209 -9.43 -7.93 16.32
N SER A 210 -9.30 -6.66 15.91
CA SER A 210 -8.43 -5.68 16.57
C SER A 210 -8.72 -5.60 18.08
N PRO A 211 -7.71 -5.78 18.95
CA PRO A 211 -7.88 -5.66 20.40
C PRO A 211 -8.24 -4.24 20.82
N VAL A 212 -7.77 -3.22 20.08
CA VAL A 212 -8.08 -1.81 20.33
C VAL A 212 -9.54 -1.51 19.98
N TRP A 213 -10.01 -2.01 18.83
CA TRP A 213 -11.40 -1.83 18.40
C TRP A 213 -12.39 -2.52 19.34
N LEU A 214 -12.07 -3.74 19.81
CA LEU A 214 -12.88 -4.45 20.78
C LEU A 214 -12.97 -3.70 22.12
N ARG A 215 -11.84 -3.14 22.60
CA ARG A 215 -11.83 -2.32 23.82
C ARG A 215 -12.71 -1.09 23.69
N LEU A 216 -12.58 -0.33 22.60
CA LEU A 216 -13.42 0.85 22.34
C LEU A 216 -14.92 0.53 22.33
N ARG A 217 -15.32 -0.64 21.80
CA ARG A 217 -16.73 -1.08 21.83
C ARG A 217 -17.21 -1.54 23.19
N SER A 218 -16.31 -2.02 24.05
CA SER A 218 -16.65 -2.48 25.39
C SER A 218 -16.82 -1.33 26.40
N MET A 219 -16.30 -0.13 26.08
CA MET A 219 -16.46 1.04 26.92
C MET A 219 -17.93 1.50 26.96
N PRO A 220 -18.45 1.93 28.13
CA PRO A 220 -19.84 2.39 28.24
C PRO A 220 -20.09 3.59 27.32
N PRO A 221 -21.26 3.66 26.67
CA PRO A 221 -21.56 4.73 25.72
C PRO A 221 -21.54 6.08 26.42
N VAL A 222 -20.65 6.98 25.96
CA VAL A 222 -20.60 8.36 26.46
C VAL A 222 -21.97 9.03 26.21
N PRO A 223 -22.55 9.71 27.22
CA PRO A 223 -23.83 10.43 27.08
C PRO A 223 -23.80 11.39 25.90
N ALA A 224 -24.90 11.46 25.13
CA ALA A 224 -24.98 12.24 23.89
C ALA A 224 -24.58 13.71 24.03
N ALA A 225 -24.74 14.29 25.23
CA ALA A 225 -24.36 15.67 25.55
C ALA A 225 -22.84 15.92 25.64
N ILE A 226 -22.05 14.87 25.89
CA ILE A 226 -20.57 14.94 26.03
C ILE A 226 -19.89 14.25 24.85
N ARG A 227 -20.65 13.61 23.94
CA ARG A 227 -20.07 12.93 22.78
C ARG A 227 -19.22 13.93 21.97
N PRO A 228 -17.89 13.78 21.93
CA PRO A 228 -17.12 14.49 20.94
C PRO A 228 -17.70 14.13 19.59
N ARG A 229 -17.87 15.12 18.69
CA ARG A 229 -18.30 14.85 17.31
C ARG A 229 -17.33 13.79 16.75
N MET A 230 -17.79 12.54 16.62
CA MET A 230 -17.07 11.43 15.99
C MET A 230 -17.03 11.63 14.47
N GLY A 231 -16.64 12.84 14.06
CA GLY A 231 -16.34 13.19 12.68
C GLY A 231 -14.83 13.17 12.48
N PHE A 232 -14.41 12.98 11.23
CA PHE A 232 -13.03 13.17 10.82
C PHE A 232 -12.57 14.59 11.21
N ARG A 233 -11.62 14.70 12.16
CA ARG A 233 -11.06 15.99 12.58
C ARG A 233 -9.80 16.22 11.75
N LEU A 234 -9.80 17.31 10.98
CA LEU A 234 -8.61 17.82 10.31
C LEU A 234 -7.75 18.58 11.33
N ASP A 235 -7.06 17.84 12.18
CA ASP A 235 -6.02 18.38 13.06
C ASP A 235 -4.67 18.45 12.34
N GLY A 236 -3.66 19.03 13.00
CA GLY A 236 -2.31 19.17 12.42
C GLY A 236 -1.69 17.83 12.03
N ALA A 237 -1.97 16.75 12.77
CA ALA A 237 -1.49 15.40 12.48
C ALA A 237 -2.17 14.82 11.23
N ALA A 238 -3.49 14.98 11.08
CA ALA A 238 -4.22 14.58 9.89
C ALA A 238 -3.75 15.34 8.65
N ILE A 239 -3.56 16.67 8.74
CA ILE A 239 -3.03 17.48 7.63
C ILE A 239 -1.63 17.01 7.24
N GLN A 240 -0.76 16.75 8.23
CA GLN A 240 0.57 16.22 7.98
C GLN A 240 0.50 14.87 7.25
N ALA A 241 -0.35 13.95 7.68
CA ALA A 241 -0.53 12.64 7.05
C ALA A 241 -1.04 12.73 5.59
N LEU A 242 -2.00 13.62 5.34
CA LEU A 242 -2.53 13.88 4.00
C LEU A 242 -1.46 14.47 3.06
N LEU A 243 -0.71 15.48 3.53
CA LEU A 243 0.37 16.10 2.77
C LEU A 243 1.52 15.13 2.53
N PHE A 244 1.90 14.36 3.55
CA PHE A 244 2.93 13.33 3.44
C PHE A 244 2.59 12.34 2.32
N MET A 245 1.37 11.81 2.31
CA MET A 245 0.94 10.88 1.26
C MET A 245 0.84 11.52 -0.12
N ALA A 246 0.35 12.76 -0.23
CA ALA A 246 0.30 13.49 -1.50
C ALA A 246 1.70 13.64 -2.12
N VAL A 247 2.66 14.14 -1.35
CA VAL A 247 4.01 14.39 -1.85
C VAL A 247 4.75 13.07 -2.09
N LEU A 248 4.59 12.08 -1.22
CA LEU A 248 5.21 10.76 -1.39
C LEU A 248 4.71 10.06 -2.67
N GLN A 249 3.40 10.14 -2.98
CA GLN A 249 2.89 9.59 -4.24
C GLN A 249 3.25 10.41 -5.47
N PHE A 250 3.39 11.74 -5.35
CA PHE A 250 3.95 12.57 -6.42
C PHE A 250 5.37 12.10 -6.77
N GLN A 251 6.21 11.87 -5.76
CA GLN A 251 7.57 11.36 -5.93
C GLN A 251 7.56 9.94 -6.54
N ASN A 252 6.73 9.04 -6.01
CA ASN A 252 6.61 7.68 -6.53
C ASN A 252 6.18 7.65 -8.00
N ALA A 253 5.26 8.53 -8.40
CA ALA A 253 4.84 8.64 -9.79
C ALA A 253 6.00 9.08 -10.71
N ALA A 254 6.86 9.99 -10.26
CA ALA A 254 8.05 10.40 -11.00
C ALA A 254 9.05 9.24 -11.15
N ILE A 255 9.28 8.48 -10.07
CA ILE A 255 10.23 7.37 -10.04
C ILE A 255 9.72 6.14 -10.80
N TYR A 256 8.48 5.73 -10.59
CA TYR A 256 7.97 4.44 -11.07
C TYR A 256 7.13 4.57 -12.34
N SER A 257 6.15 5.47 -12.38
CA SER A 257 5.19 5.56 -13.50
C SER A 257 5.86 6.02 -14.79
N PHE A 258 6.81 6.95 -14.72
CA PHE A 258 7.50 7.49 -15.90
C PHE A 258 8.77 6.73 -16.29
N TYR A 259 9.26 5.81 -15.46
CA TYR A 259 10.50 5.10 -15.73
C TYR A 259 10.47 4.22 -16.99
N PRO A 260 9.43 3.40 -17.25
CA PRO A 260 9.33 2.69 -18.52
C PRO A 260 9.29 3.64 -19.73
N THR A 261 8.65 4.81 -19.59
CA THR A 261 8.56 5.80 -20.66
C THR A 261 9.92 6.45 -20.93
N LEU A 262 10.67 6.79 -19.88
CA LEU A 262 12.03 7.30 -19.97
C LEU A 262 12.94 6.28 -20.69
N LEU A 263 12.95 5.03 -20.24
CA LEU A 263 13.79 3.98 -20.84
C LEU A 263 13.46 3.74 -22.32
N ARG A 264 12.18 3.83 -22.71
CA ARG A 264 11.77 3.64 -24.11
C ARG A 264 12.01 4.85 -24.99
N LYS A 265 11.70 6.06 -24.52
CA LYS A 265 11.76 7.29 -25.35
C LYS A 265 13.12 7.96 -25.36
N VAL A 266 13.86 7.88 -24.26
CA VAL A 266 15.16 8.56 -24.10
C VAL A 266 16.30 7.57 -24.32
N GLN A 267 16.24 6.42 -23.63
CA GLN A 267 17.29 5.39 -23.75
C GLN A 267 17.07 4.46 -24.95
N ASN A 268 15.98 4.64 -25.71
CA ASN A 268 15.62 3.86 -26.91
C ASN A 268 15.59 2.33 -26.70
N LEU A 269 15.30 1.89 -25.47
CA LEU A 269 15.26 0.46 -25.13
C LEU A 269 13.98 -0.20 -25.63
N THR A 270 14.12 -1.45 -26.06
CA THR A 270 13.00 -2.31 -26.42
C THR A 270 12.21 -2.74 -25.18
N PRO A 271 10.92 -3.10 -25.31
CA PRO A 271 10.13 -3.59 -24.17
C PRO A 271 10.77 -4.79 -23.44
N THR A 272 11.48 -5.64 -24.17
CA THR A 272 12.22 -6.79 -23.62
C THR A 272 13.44 -6.39 -22.78
N GLU A 273 14.06 -5.24 -23.06
CA GLU A 273 15.20 -4.72 -22.29
C GLU A 273 14.74 -3.91 -21.07
N VAL A 274 13.56 -3.28 -21.15
CA VAL A 274 12.97 -2.53 -20.03
C VAL A 274 12.52 -3.45 -18.90
N PHE A 275 11.98 -4.62 -19.23
CA PHE A 275 11.40 -5.53 -18.25
C PHE A 275 12.40 -6.00 -17.17
N PRO A 276 13.64 -6.43 -17.51
CA PRO A 276 14.67 -6.72 -16.51
C PRO A 276 14.99 -5.55 -15.58
N LEU A 277 15.02 -4.31 -16.08
CA LEU A 277 15.29 -3.12 -15.25
C LEU A 277 14.17 -2.87 -14.24
N LEU A 278 12.91 -3.04 -14.66
CA LEU A 278 11.77 -3.01 -13.73
C LEU A 278 11.83 -4.17 -12.73
N GLY A 279 12.29 -5.35 -13.16
CA GLY A 279 12.57 -6.47 -12.28
C GLY A 279 13.62 -6.14 -11.22
N CYS A 280 14.73 -5.50 -11.59
CA CYS A 280 15.76 -5.02 -10.66
C CYS A 280 15.19 -4.04 -9.64
N TYR A 281 14.35 -3.09 -10.09
CA TYR A 281 13.65 -2.16 -9.20
C TYR A 281 12.73 -2.87 -8.20
N CYS A 282 11.88 -3.79 -8.68
CA CYS A 282 10.95 -4.52 -7.82
C CYS A 282 11.70 -5.45 -6.86
N LEU A 283 12.82 -6.05 -7.30
CA LEU A 283 13.68 -6.88 -6.46
C LEU A 283 14.36 -6.06 -5.37
N GLY A 284 14.88 -4.88 -5.73
CA GLY A 284 15.41 -3.91 -4.78
C GLY A 284 14.37 -3.56 -3.73
N SER A 285 13.13 -3.26 -4.15
CA SER A 285 12.06 -2.92 -3.21
C SER A 285 11.62 -4.10 -2.34
N LEU A 286 11.60 -5.32 -2.87
CA LEU A 286 11.25 -6.52 -2.11
C LEU A 286 12.21 -6.74 -0.94
N VAL A 287 13.50 -6.49 -1.14
CA VAL A 287 14.53 -6.60 -0.09
C VAL A 287 14.54 -5.35 0.80
N GLY A 288 14.35 -4.18 0.20
CA GLY A 288 14.46 -2.89 0.87
C GLY A 288 13.35 -2.62 1.86
N LYS A 289 12.13 -3.08 1.58
CA LYS A 289 11.00 -2.89 2.49
C LYS A 289 11.25 -3.55 3.87
N PRO A 290 11.51 -4.87 3.98
CA PRO A 290 11.85 -5.48 5.27
C PRO A 290 13.05 -4.83 5.96
N LEU A 291 14.10 -4.47 5.19
CA LEU A 291 15.27 -3.78 5.72
C LEU A 291 14.91 -2.41 6.32
N CYS A 292 14.08 -1.63 5.63
CA CYS A 292 13.58 -0.32 6.07
C CYS A 292 12.84 -0.44 7.40
N GLY A 293 11.93 -1.41 7.53
CA GLY A 293 11.21 -1.65 8.79
C GLY A 293 12.12 -2.09 9.94
N LEU A 294 13.11 -2.95 9.68
CA LEU A 294 14.08 -3.38 10.69
C LEU A 294 14.97 -2.23 11.17
N LEU A 295 15.46 -1.41 10.23
CA LEU A 295 16.25 -0.21 10.56
C LEU A 295 15.40 0.81 11.34
N ALA A 296 14.13 0.99 10.95
CA ALA A 296 13.23 1.93 11.62
C ALA A 296 12.92 1.47 13.05
N THR A 297 12.81 0.16 13.28
CA THR A 297 12.68 -0.40 14.63
C THR A 297 13.89 -0.10 15.52
N ARG A 298 15.10 -0.07 14.96
CA ARG A 298 16.35 0.09 15.72
C ARG A 298 16.80 1.55 15.89
N MET A 299 16.65 2.37 14.86
CA MET A 299 17.23 3.72 14.77
C MET A 299 16.16 4.82 14.74
N GLY A 300 14.88 4.45 14.77
CA GLY A 300 13.74 5.36 14.63
C GLY A 300 13.42 5.71 13.17
N GLU A 301 12.13 5.98 12.91
CA GLU A 301 11.61 6.26 11.56
C GLU A 301 12.25 7.49 10.92
N ARG A 302 12.45 8.58 11.68
CA ARG A 302 12.97 9.85 11.17
C ARG A 302 14.36 9.69 10.58
N THR A 303 15.25 8.96 11.27
CA THR A 303 16.61 8.68 10.80
C THR A 303 16.57 7.89 9.50
N VAL A 304 15.73 6.86 9.43
CA VAL A 304 15.59 6.02 8.23
C VAL A 304 15.07 6.82 7.04
N PHE A 305 14.04 7.65 7.22
CA PHE A 305 13.54 8.51 6.15
C PHE A 305 14.64 9.42 5.58
N VAL A 306 15.40 10.10 6.44
CA VAL A 306 16.49 10.99 6.01
C VAL A 306 17.56 10.22 5.24
N THR A 307 18.01 9.07 5.76
CA THR A 307 19.03 8.25 5.08
C THR A 307 18.53 7.76 3.71
N TYR A 308 17.29 7.26 3.63
CA TYR A 308 16.72 6.74 2.37
C TYR A 308 16.54 7.85 1.34
N PHE A 309 16.13 9.04 1.77
CA PHE A 309 16.00 10.21 0.93
C PHE A 309 17.33 10.75 0.40
N LEU A 310 18.38 10.79 1.22
CA LEU A 310 19.71 11.17 0.76
C LEU A 310 20.24 10.22 -0.31
N ILE A 311 20.06 8.91 -0.12
CA ILE A 311 20.47 7.90 -1.11
C ILE A 311 19.63 8.05 -2.39
N THR A 312 18.33 8.28 -2.27
CA THR A 312 17.43 8.51 -3.43
C THR A 312 17.87 9.73 -4.25
N ILE A 313 18.29 10.83 -3.59
CA ILE A 313 18.80 12.03 -4.28
C ILE A 313 20.14 11.74 -4.98
N MET A 314 21.01 10.92 -4.40
CA MET A 314 22.29 10.56 -5.03
C MET A 314 22.10 9.62 -6.22
N ASP A 315 21.13 8.71 -6.14
CA ASP A 315 20.87 7.67 -7.13
C ASP A 315 19.98 8.12 -8.30
N ILE A 316 19.26 9.25 -8.17
CA ILE A 316 18.34 9.69 -9.23
C ILE A 316 19.05 10.00 -10.55
N TRP A 317 20.26 10.58 -10.52
CA TRP A 317 21.02 10.91 -11.72
C TRP A 317 21.46 9.66 -12.51
N PRO A 318 22.14 8.65 -11.92
CA PRO A 318 22.44 7.43 -12.66
C PRO A 318 21.16 6.65 -13.05
N PHE A 319 20.06 6.77 -12.29
CA PHE A 319 18.78 6.14 -12.62
C PHE A 319 18.13 6.69 -13.90
N THR A 320 18.25 7.99 -14.18
CA THR A 320 17.63 8.63 -15.34
C THR A 320 18.55 8.79 -16.54
N SER A 321 19.85 9.01 -16.29
CA SER A 321 20.79 9.51 -17.29
C SER A 321 21.89 8.53 -17.67
N ALA A 322 22.03 7.38 -16.98
CA ALA A 322 23.04 6.38 -17.36
C ALA A 322 22.74 5.74 -18.71
N THR A 323 23.80 5.46 -19.48
CA THR A 323 23.72 4.81 -20.80
C THR A 323 24.09 3.33 -20.76
N SER A 324 24.80 2.89 -19.72
CA SER A 324 25.17 1.48 -19.54
C SER A 324 24.04 0.70 -18.90
N MET A 325 23.67 -0.43 -19.51
CA MET A 325 22.62 -1.32 -19.01
C MET A 325 22.88 -1.79 -17.57
N TRP A 326 24.14 -2.07 -17.23
CA TRP A 326 24.52 -2.51 -15.87
C TRP A 326 24.38 -1.38 -14.84
N VAL A 327 24.68 -0.15 -15.24
CA VAL A 327 24.51 1.02 -14.37
C VAL A 327 23.02 1.32 -14.18
N LEU A 328 22.21 1.24 -15.24
CA LEU A 328 20.76 1.37 -15.15
C LEU A 328 20.15 0.28 -14.26
N ALA A 329 20.60 -0.98 -14.38
CA ALA A 329 20.12 -2.08 -13.54
C ALA A 329 20.53 -1.88 -12.06
N GLY A 330 21.76 -1.46 -11.82
CA GLY A 330 22.26 -1.13 -10.49
C GLY A 330 21.49 0.02 -9.84
N ALA A 331 21.31 1.12 -10.58
CA ALA A 331 20.53 2.27 -10.14
C ALA A 331 19.05 1.89 -9.94
N ALA A 332 18.45 1.10 -10.82
CA ALA A 332 17.09 0.60 -10.62
C ALA A 332 16.95 -0.18 -9.31
N LEU A 333 17.92 -1.06 -9.01
CA LEU A 333 17.94 -1.83 -7.77
C LEU A 333 18.08 -0.92 -6.55
N VAL A 334 18.98 0.07 -6.58
CA VAL A 334 19.18 1.04 -5.48
C VAL A 334 17.92 1.90 -5.29
N MET A 335 17.33 2.40 -6.37
CA MET A 335 16.09 3.15 -6.36
C MET A 335 14.91 2.35 -5.80
N GLY A 336 14.85 1.04 -6.08
CA GLY A 336 13.89 0.14 -5.43
C GLY A 336 14.19 -0.06 -3.94
N LEU A 337 15.45 -0.32 -3.60
CA LEU A 337 15.93 -0.62 -2.24
C LEU A 337 15.74 0.56 -1.28
N PHE A 338 15.89 1.80 -1.75
CA PHE A 338 15.76 3.00 -0.93
C PHE A 338 14.57 3.86 -1.34
N GLY A 339 14.45 4.25 -2.60
CA GLY A 339 13.38 5.15 -3.07
C GLY A 339 11.98 4.57 -2.84
N ASN A 340 11.69 3.37 -3.36
CA ASN A 340 10.37 2.75 -3.20
C ASN A 340 10.13 2.23 -1.78
N SER A 341 11.20 1.82 -1.09
CA SER A 341 11.09 1.16 0.22
C SER A 341 10.69 2.10 1.35
N VAL A 342 10.66 3.41 1.12
CA VAL A 342 10.03 4.40 2.02
C VAL A 342 8.56 4.06 2.29
N PHE A 343 7.85 3.45 1.33
CA PHE A 343 6.46 3.03 1.50
C PHE A 343 6.29 1.95 2.57
N ALA A 344 7.36 1.23 2.95
CA ALA A 344 7.35 0.22 4.01
C ALA A 344 6.81 0.75 5.33
N LEU A 345 7.05 2.02 5.62
CA LEU A 345 6.68 2.66 6.89
C LEU A 345 5.32 3.36 6.85
N VAL A 346 4.68 3.46 5.68
CA VAL A 346 3.44 4.22 5.51
C VAL A 346 2.30 3.76 6.44
N PRO A 347 1.96 2.45 6.55
CA PRO A 347 0.94 1.98 7.47
C PRO A 347 1.21 2.41 8.91
N HIS A 348 2.45 2.20 9.36
CA HIS A 348 2.87 2.59 10.70
C HIS A 348 2.78 4.10 10.89
N TYR A 349 3.36 4.87 9.98
CA TYR A 349 3.36 6.33 10.02
C TYR A 349 1.94 6.87 10.09
N LEU A 350 1.04 6.45 9.20
CA LEU A 350 -0.34 6.94 9.20
C LEU A 350 -1.11 6.52 10.45
N SER A 351 -0.89 5.31 10.97
CA SER A 351 -1.57 4.82 12.18
C SER A 351 -1.33 5.68 13.42
N GLN A 352 -0.16 6.33 13.51
CA GLN A 352 0.20 7.23 14.61
C GLN A 352 -0.51 8.60 14.52
N ARG A 353 -0.93 9.02 13.32
CA ARG A 353 -1.52 10.36 13.07
C ARG A 353 -3.04 10.37 13.21
N PHE A 354 -3.69 9.22 13.24
CA PHE A 354 -5.13 9.11 13.39
C PHE A 354 -5.51 8.33 14.66
N PRO A 355 -6.46 8.84 15.47
CA PRO A 355 -6.95 8.13 16.64
C PRO A 355 -7.68 6.84 16.24
N SER A 356 -7.69 5.83 17.11
CA SER A 356 -8.21 4.50 16.75
C SER A 356 -9.68 4.52 16.32
N ALA A 357 -10.48 5.44 16.86
CA ALA A 357 -11.89 5.59 16.51
C ALA A 357 -12.15 5.94 15.02
N ASN A 358 -11.22 6.62 14.35
CA ASN A 358 -11.36 7.01 12.94
C ASN A 358 -10.10 6.69 12.11
N ARG A 359 -9.25 5.78 12.60
CA ARG A 359 -7.94 5.47 12.02
C ARG A 359 -8.07 4.94 10.60
N SER A 360 -9.00 4.03 10.35
CA SER A 360 -9.15 3.43 9.02
C SER A 360 -9.64 4.47 8.00
N LEU A 361 -10.60 5.31 8.40
CA LEU A 361 -11.07 6.44 7.59
C LEU A 361 -9.93 7.41 7.29
N GLY A 362 -9.13 7.76 8.30
CA GLY A 362 -8.00 8.68 8.11
C GLY A 362 -6.93 8.13 7.17
N MET A 363 -6.52 6.88 7.36
CA MET A 363 -5.59 6.19 6.46
C MET A 363 -6.14 6.12 5.02
N GLY A 364 -7.43 5.83 4.87
CA GLY A 364 -8.12 5.83 3.57
C GLY A 364 -8.15 7.20 2.90
N CYS A 365 -8.55 8.25 3.64
CA CYS A 365 -8.51 9.62 3.15
C CYS A 365 -7.10 10.04 2.71
N SER A 366 -6.07 9.66 3.47
CA SER A 366 -4.67 9.90 3.10
C SER A 366 -4.31 9.25 1.77
N TYR A 367 -4.74 8.02 1.51
CA TYR A 367 -4.55 7.34 0.22
C TYR A 367 -5.34 7.98 -0.93
N ALA A 368 -6.58 8.41 -0.67
CA ALA A 368 -7.38 9.14 -1.66
C ALA A 368 -6.70 10.46 -2.08
N VAL A 369 -6.15 11.21 -1.12
CA VAL A 369 -5.36 12.43 -1.38
C VAL A 369 -4.04 12.09 -2.09
N ALA A 370 -3.44 10.94 -1.79
CA ALA A 370 -2.24 10.47 -2.45
C ALA A 370 -2.41 10.33 -3.98
N ALA A 371 -3.60 9.92 -4.45
CA ALA A 371 -3.92 9.86 -5.87
C ALA A 371 -3.88 11.23 -6.55
N LEU A 372 -4.20 12.32 -5.82
CA LEU A 372 -4.05 13.68 -6.35
C LEU A 372 -2.59 14.02 -6.58
N GLY A 373 -1.70 13.65 -5.65
CA GLY A 373 -0.26 13.84 -5.80
C GLY A 373 0.30 13.14 -7.04
N GLN A 374 -0.11 11.89 -7.27
CA GLN A 374 0.21 11.14 -8.50
C GLN A 374 -0.35 11.83 -9.75
N GLY A 375 -1.59 12.33 -9.70
CA GLY A 375 -2.21 13.07 -10.81
C GLY A 375 -1.47 14.37 -11.15
N VAL A 376 -1.05 15.13 -10.13
CA VAL A 376 -0.24 16.34 -10.30
C VAL A 376 1.10 16.01 -10.95
N CYS A 377 1.78 14.93 -10.52
CA CYS A 377 3.00 14.45 -11.16
C CYS A 377 2.78 14.12 -12.64
N GLY A 378 1.63 13.50 -12.95
CA GLY A 378 1.18 13.18 -14.31
C GLY A 378 1.10 14.39 -15.24
N PHE A 379 0.92 15.60 -14.71
CA PHE A 379 0.94 16.85 -15.47
C PHE A 379 2.32 17.52 -15.44
N VAL A 380 2.93 17.62 -14.26
CA VAL A 380 4.18 18.36 -14.03
C VAL A 380 5.35 17.75 -14.79
N VAL A 381 5.52 16.42 -14.74
CA VAL A 381 6.66 15.75 -15.38
C VAL A 381 6.62 15.88 -16.91
N PRO A 382 5.50 15.63 -17.61
CA PRO A 382 5.43 15.88 -19.05
C PRO A 382 5.58 17.37 -19.43
N TRP A 383 5.03 18.30 -18.63
CA TRP A 383 5.15 19.73 -18.90
C TRP A 383 6.60 20.21 -18.79
N LEU A 384 7.31 19.85 -17.72
CA LEU A 384 8.75 20.13 -17.56
C LEU A 384 9.58 19.38 -18.61
N GLY A 385 9.19 18.14 -18.92
CA GLY A 385 9.88 17.29 -19.89
C GLY A 385 9.86 17.86 -21.31
N GLY A 386 8.80 18.59 -21.67
CA GLY A 386 8.71 19.32 -22.95
C GLY A 386 9.64 20.53 -23.04
N GLN A 387 10.07 21.09 -21.90
CA GLN A 387 10.96 22.26 -21.86
C GLN A 387 12.42 21.88 -21.66
N TRP A 388 12.71 20.95 -20.74
CA TRP A 388 14.07 20.69 -20.26
C TRP A 388 14.56 19.27 -20.55
N GLY A 389 13.71 18.40 -21.10
CA GLY A 389 13.99 16.98 -21.26
C GLY A 389 13.38 16.12 -20.15
N LEU A 390 12.92 14.92 -20.52
CA LEU A 390 12.27 14.00 -19.59
C LEU A 390 13.16 13.55 -18.41
N PRO A 391 14.48 13.27 -18.59
CA PRO A 391 15.36 12.92 -17.47
C PRO A 391 15.41 14.04 -16.41
N GLN A 392 15.65 15.28 -16.83
CA GLN A 392 15.76 16.44 -15.95
C GLN A 392 14.44 16.74 -15.24
N ALA A 393 13.31 16.52 -15.91
CA ALA A 393 11.99 16.67 -15.31
C ALA A 393 11.73 15.65 -14.19
N ILE A 394 12.14 14.40 -14.38
CA ILE A 394 12.04 13.37 -13.34
C ILE A 394 13.00 13.68 -12.18
N GLU A 395 14.26 13.99 -12.48
CA GLU A 395 15.29 14.34 -11.49
C GLU A 395 14.83 15.48 -10.57
N SER A 396 14.42 16.61 -11.16
CA SER A 396 13.94 17.78 -10.40
C SER A 396 12.69 17.46 -9.59
N SER A 397 11.74 16.70 -10.15
CA SER A 397 10.52 16.29 -9.43
C SER A 397 10.83 15.41 -8.22
N VAL A 398 11.77 14.48 -8.35
CA VAL A 398 12.18 13.60 -7.24
C VAL A 398 12.94 14.38 -6.17
N VAL A 399 13.86 15.27 -6.55
CA VAL A 399 14.61 16.09 -5.59
C VAL A 399 13.69 17.04 -4.83
N ILE A 400 12.83 17.78 -5.53
CA ILE A 400 11.86 18.70 -4.91
C ILE A 400 10.89 17.90 -4.02
N GLY A 401 10.35 16.80 -4.52
CA GLY A 401 9.48 15.91 -3.74
C GLY A 401 10.15 15.41 -2.47
N THR A 402 11.42 15.01 -2.54
CA THR A 402 12.21 14.57 -1.38
C THR A 402 12.30 15.66 -0.32
N PHE A 403 12.68 16.88 -0.70
CA PHE A 403 12.77 18.00 0.22
C PHE A 403 11.41 18.37 0.82
N MET A 404 10.33 18.30 0.04
CA MET A 404 8.98 18.53 0.52
C MET A 404 8.55 17.47 1.55
N VAL A 405 8.81 16.18 1.29
CA VAL A 405 8.51 15.12 2.28
C VAL A 405 9.34 15.33 3.56
N ALA A 406 10.63 15.64 3.44
CA ALA A 406 11.49 15.91 4.57
C ALA A 406 11.01 17.12 5.40
N ALA A 407 10.52 18.18 4.74
CA ALA A 407 9.92 19.35 5.39
C ALA A 407 8.63 18.98 6.14
N VAL A 408 7.75 18.18 5.51
CA VAL A 408 6.51 17.69 6.13
C VAL A 408 6.80 16.83 7.36
N ILE A 409 7.80 15.95 7.31
CA ILE A 409 8.20 15.12 8.46
C ILE A 409 8.85 15.95 9.57
N SER A 410 9.58 17.02 9.22
CA SER A 410 10.29 17.86 10.19
C SER A 410 9.34 18.68 11.05
N TYR A 411 8.12 18.97 10.56
CA TYR A 411 7.06 19.54 11.36
C TYR A 411 6.51 18.49 12.33
N GLN A 412 6.77 18.63 13.63
CA GLN A 412 6.22 17.74 14.65
C GLN A 412 4.93 18.35 15.20
N PRO A 413 3.75 17.76 14.91
CA PRO A 413 2.52 18.20 15.56
C PRO A 413 2.62 18.00 17.09
N PRO A 414 2.01 18.87 17.90
CA PRO A 414 2.15 18.85 19.35
C PRO A 414 1.60 17.57 20.00
N THR A 415 0.69 16.87 19.33
CA THR A 415 0.16 15.57 19.75
C THR A 415 0.02 14.64 18.55
N LEU A 416 0.36 13.36 18.74
CA LEU A 416 0.11 12.28 17.79
C LEU A 416 -1.02 11.40 18.35
N PRO A 417 -2.27 11.58 17.92
CA PRO A 417 -3.43 10.97 18.58
C PRO A 417 -3.48 9.44 18.48
N GLY A 418 -2.65 8.81 17.65
CA GLY A 418 -2.53 7.36 17.52
C GLY A 418 -1.18 6.78 17.93
N SER A 419 -0.24 7.56 18.48
CA SER A 419 1.09 7.06 18.84
C SER A 419 1.07 6.07 20.00
N HIS A 420 0.23 6.35 21.00
CA HIS A 420 -0.15 5.42 22.05
C HIS A 420 -1.57 4.96 21.76
N MET A 421 -1.75 3.66 21.50
CA MET A 421 -3.08 3.14 21.22
C MET A 421 -3.89 3.06 22.51
N GLU A 422 -5.19 3.35 22.43
CA GLU A 422 -6.07 3.42 23.61
C GLU A 422 -6.00 2.11 24.40
N GLY A 423 -5.48 2.19 25.63
CA GLY A 423 -5.22 1.05 26.50
C GLY A 423 -3.77 0.55 26.55
N GLU A 424 -2.81 1.28 25.99
CA GLU A 424 -1.37 1.15 26.30
C GLU A 424 -0.98 1.91 27.59
N GLU A 425 -1.79 2.90 28.01
CA GLU A 425 -1.55 3.73 29.21
C GLU A 425 -1.77 3.00 30.54
N SER A 426 -2.27 1.76 30.55
CA SER A 426 -2.41 0.97 31.79
C SER A 426 -1.14 0.21 32.19
N ILE A 427 0.00 0.47 31.53
CA ILE A 427 1.29 -0.22 31.77
C ILE A 427 2.41 0.82 32.03
N THR A 428 2.09 1.96 32.61
CA THR A 428 3.10 2.80 33.28
C THR A 428 2.72 2.89 34.76
N PRO A 429 3.64 2.53 35.68
CA PRO A 429 3.35 2.43 37.12
C PRO A 429 2.92 3.76 37.77
#